data_AF-A0A1H8BZQ0-F1
#
_entry.id   AF-A0A1H8BZQ0-F1
#
_cell.length_a   1.000
_cell.length_b   1.000
_cell.length_c   1.000
_cell.angle_alpha   90.00
_cell.angle_beta   90.00
_cell.angle_gamma   90.00
#
_symmetry.space_group_name_H-M   'P 1'
#
loop_
_entity.id
_entity.type
_entity.pdbx_description
1 polymer ?
#
loop_
_entity_poly.entity_id
_entity_poly.type
_entity_poly.pdbx_seq_one_letter_code
_entity_poly.pdbx_strand_id
1 'polypeptide(L)'
;MPSRPKRVPEPCDERGFGVVEIVVAMFLIGILAVAFLPILVQSVRVTAANARLTEATQIVAQQLERVGAAGSSCSAVKAITAIVPAVVSTERGLLQPHLSLDLPVSDVCVEPYLRVVQLRVWVSDVGSSEELAAAETLILLDAP
;
A
#
# COMPACT_ATOMS: atom_id res chain seq x y z
N MET A 1 53.51 45.46 -43.53
CA MET A 1 53.22 44.06 -43.16
C MET A 1 53.19 43.95 -41.65
N PRO A 2 52.03 43.70 -41.01
CA PRO A 2 51.94 43.57 -39.55
C PRO A 2 52.47 42.20 -39.10
N SER A 3 53.41 42.21 -38.15
CA SER A 3 54.00 41.02 -37.53
C SER A 3 52.98 40.29 -36.65
N ARG A 4 52.84 38.98 -36.84
CA ARG A 4 51.95 38.14 -36.02
C ARG A 4 52.49 38.05 -34.59
N PRO A 5 51.65 38.22 -33.55
CA PRO A 5 52.07 38.02 -32.17
C PRO A 5 52.41 36.54 -31.93
N LYS A 6 53.55 36.32 -31.26
CA LYS A 6 54.08 35.00 -30.90
C LYS A 6 53.23 34.43 -29.76
N ARG A 7 52.53 33.31 -29.99
CA ARG A 7 51.75 32.61 -28.96
C ARG A 7 52.72 32.08 -27.91
N VAL A 8 52.60 32.54 -26.66
CA VAL A 8 53.32 31.98 -25.52
C VAL A 8 52.62 30.67 -25.14
N PRO A 9 53.31 29.52 -25.11
CA PRO A 9 52.72 28.28 -24.63
C PRO A 9 52.38 28.45 -23.14
N GLU A 10 51.12 28.21 -22.80
CA GLU A 10 50.69 28.08 -21.40
C GLU A 10 51.47 26.91 -20.77
N PRO A 11 52.06 27.07 -19.57
CA PRO A 11 52.65 25.94 -18.89
C PRO A 11 51.53 24.94 -18.60
N CYS A 12 51.63 23.75 -19.18
CA CYS A 12 50.81 22.62 -18.76
C CYS A 12 51.16 22.35 -17.29
N ASP A 13 50.26 22.69 -16.37
CA ASP A 13 50.40 22.36 -14.96
C ASP A 13 50.26 20.84 -14.83
N GLU A 14 51.36 20.12 -15.05
CA GLU A 14 51.48 18.66 -14.91
C GLU A 14 51.50 18.23 -13.43
N ARG A 15 50.78 18.96 -12.57
CA ARG A 15 50.44 18.47 -11.22
C ARG A 15 49.37 17.40 -11.39
N GLY A 16 49.81 16.22 -11.81
CA GLY A 16 49.00 15.03 -11.88
C GLY A 16 48.35 14.73 -10.53
N PHE A 17 47.17 14.12 -10.59
CA PHE A 17 46.38 13.75 -9.42
C PHE A 17 47.23 12.90 -8.46
N GLY A 18 47.47 13.38 -7.25
CA GLY A 18 48.31 12.74 -6.27
C GLY A 18 47.65 11.48 -5.71
N VAL A 19 48.46 10.51 -5.29
CA VAL A 19 47.95 9.29 -4.60
C VAL A 19 47.07 9.64 -3.40
N VAL A 20 47.39 10.73 -2.70
CA VAL A 20 46.60 11.24 -1.56
C VAL A 20 45.18 11.66 -2.00
N GLU A 21 45.05 12.32 -3.15
CA GLU A 21 43.74 12.78 -3.65
C GLU A 21 42.86 11.59 -4.04
N ILE A 22 43.45 10.51 -4.58
CA ILE A 22 42.73 9.25 -4.88
C ILE A 22 42.22 8.63 -3.59
N VAL A 23 43.08 8.53 -2.58
CA VAL A 23 42.73 7.96 -1.28
C VAL A 23 41.62 8.77 -0.63
N VAL A 24 41.72 10.11 -0.64
CA VAL A 24 40.68 11.00 -0.14
C VAL A 24 39.38 10.83 -0.92
N ALA A 25 39.41 10.78 -2.25
CA ALA A 25 38.22 10.56 -3.07
C ALA A 25 37.53 9.22 -2.76
N MET A 26 38.29 8.14 -2.59
CA MET A 26 37.75 6.84 -2.19
C MET A 26 37.13 6.88 -0.78
N PHE A 27 37.76 7.58 0.17
CA PHE A 27 37.17 7.80 1.50
C PHE A 27 35.89 8.61 1.43
N LEU A 28 35.86 9.70 0.66
CA LEU A 28 34.67 10.53 0.47
C LEU A 28 33.52 9.73 -0.18
N ILE A 29 33.82 8.90 -1.19
CA ILE A 29 32.85 8.00 -1.81
C ILE A 29 32.36 6.96 -0.80
N GLY A 30 33.25 6.37 0.00
CA GLY A 30 32.89 5.41 1.04
C GLY A 30 31.96 6.00 2.09
N ILE A 31 32.25 7.21 2.59
CA ILE A 31 31.39 7.93 3.54
C ILE A 31 30.03 8.21 2.91
N LEU A 32 30.01 8.67 1.66
CA LEU A 32 28.78 8.98 0.93
C LEU A 32 27.92 7.72 0.69
N ALA A 33 28.53 6.58 0.37
CA ALA A 33 27.84 5.31 0.24
C ALA A 33 27.16 4.88 1.56
N VAL A 34 27.88 4.98 2.68
CA VAL A 34 27.31 4.67 4.01
C VAL A 34 26.21 5.65 4.40
N ALA A 35 26.34 6.93 4.03
CA ALA A 35 25.34 7.96 4.29
C ALA A 35 23.99 7.68 3.59
N PHE A 36 24.00 6.99 2.44
CA PHE A 36 22.77 6.64 1.71
C PHE A 36 22.10 5.34 2.15
N LEU A 37 22.79 4.47 2.88
CA LEU A 37 22.23 3.22 3.38
C LEU A 37 20.90 3.39 4.16
N PRO A 38 20.73 4.36 5.08
CA PRO A 38 19.45 4.55 5.77
C PRO A 38 18.31 4.90 4.83
N ILE A 39 18.58 5.66 3.76
CA ILE A 39 17.57 6.04 2.77
C ILE A 39 17.07 4.81 2.02
N LEU A 40 17.98 3.89 1.66
CA LEU A 40 17.60 2.62 1.01
C LEU A 40 16.76 1.73 1.92
N VAL A 41 17.10 1.65 3.21
CA VAL A 41 16.30 0.87 4.17
C VAL A 41 14.91 1.48 4.33
N GLN A 42 14.82 2.81 4.40
CA GLN A 42 13.55 3.53 4.48
C GLN A 42 12.69 3.31 3.23
N SER A 43 13.28 3.38 2.03
CA SER A 43 12.54 3.18 0.79
C SER A 43 11.94 1.78 0.72
N VAL A 44 12.71 0.74 1.03
CA VAL A 44 12.23 -0.65 1.05
C VAL A 44 11.09 -0.83 2.06
N ARG A 45 11.19 -0.25 3.26
CA ARG A 45 10.13 -0.32 4.28
C ARG A 45 8.84 0.34 3.81
N VAL A 46 8.94 1.51 3.19
CA VAL A 46 7.78 2.23 2.64
C VAL A 46 7.13 1.42 1.51
N THR A 47 7.94 0.84 0.61
CA THR A 47 7.42 -0.03 -0.45
C THR A 47 6.69 -1.25 0.12
N ALA A 48 7.24 -1.90 1.14
CA ALA A 48 6.60 -3.04 1.79
C ALA A 48 5.26 -2.67 2.45
N ALA A 49 5.20 -1.53 3.15
CA ALA A 49 3.98 -1.03 3.75
C ALA A 49 2.90 -0.71 2.70
N ASN A 50 3.27 -0.04 1.60
CA ASN A 50 2.34 0.28 0.52
C ASN A 50 1.83 -0.96 -0.23
N ALA A 51 2.68 -1.96 -0.42
CA ALA A 51 2.28 -3.23 -1.02
C ALA A 51 1.25 -3.96 -0.12
N ARG A 52 1.49 -3.98 1.19
CA ARG A 52 0.56 -4.56 2.18
C ARG A 52 -0.78 -3.83 2.21
N LEU A 53 -0.77 -2.50 2.17
CA LEU A 53 -1.99 -1.70 2.08
C LEU A 53 -2.77 -2.00 0.80
N THR A 54 -2.08 -2.18 -0.31
CA THR A 54 -2.69 -2.52 -1.60
C THR A 54 -3.38 -3.90 -1.55
N GLU A 55 -2.72 -4.91 -0.97
CA GLU A 55 -3.32 -6.22 -0.74
C GLU A 55 -4.57 -6.14 0.13
N ALA A 56 -4.52 -5.39 1.24
CA ALA A 56 -5.67 -5.18 2.11
C ALA A 56 -6.85 -4.55 1.35
N THR A 57 -6.60 -3.52 0.54
CA THR A 57 -7.62 -2.88 -0.31
C THR A 57 -8.19 -3.84 -1.35
N GLN A 58 -7.37 -4.68 -1.97
CA GLN A 58 -7.83 -5.70 -2.92
C GLN A 58 -8.74 -6.74 -2.23
N ILE A 59 -8.41 -7.15 -1.00
CA ILE A 59 -9.26 -8.05 -0.22
C ILE A 59 -10.58 -7.37 0.13
N VAL A 60 -10.57 -6.09 0.54
CA VAL A 60 -11.80 -5.31 0.78
C VAL A 60 -12.66 -5.28 -0.48
N ALA A 61 -12.09 -4.96 -1.64
CA ALA A 61 -12.80 -4.95 -2.92
C ALA A 61 -13.41 -6.33 -3.24
N GLN A 62 -12.65 -7.41 -3.03
CA GLN A 62 -13.15 -8.78 -3.24
C GLN A 62 -14.32 -9.12 -2.30
N GLN A 63 -14.31 -8.67 -1.04
CA GLN A 63 -15.45 -8.89 -0.14
C GLN A 63 -16.67 -8.07 -0.56
N LEU A 64 -16.48 -6.82 -1.00
CA LEU A 64 -17.56 -6.01 -1.55
C LEU A 64 -18.19 -6.67 -2.79
N GLU A 65 -17.37 -7.20 -3.70
CA GLU A 65 -17.84 -7.94 -4.86
C GLU A 65 -18.59 -9.22 -4.48
N ARG A 66 -18.11 -9.96 -3.47
CA ARG A 66 -18.80 -11.16 -2.95
C ARG A 66 -20.18 -10.83 -2.39
N VAL A 67 -20.32 -9.74 -1.64
CA VAL A 67 -21.63 -9.30 -1.15
C VAL A 67 -22.49 -8.79 -2.31
N GLY A 68 -21.91 -8.02 -3.24
CA GLY A 68 -22.62 -7.53 -4.43
C GLY A 68 -23.13 -8.65 -5.34
N ALA A 69 -22.42 -9.78 -5.41
CA ALA A 69 -22.85 -10.98 -6.14
C ALA A 69 -24.10 -11.64 -5.56
N ALA A 70 -24.46 -11.35 -4.29
CA ALA A 70 -25.72 -11.77 -3.70
C ALA A 70 -26.94 -10.96 -4.18
N GLY A 71 -26.70 -9.87 -4.92
CA GLY A 71 -27.73 -8.96 -5.40
C GLY A 71 -28.39 -8.19 -4.25
N SER A 72 -29.69 -7.96 -4.38
CA SER A 72 -30.49 -7.23 -3.39
C SER A 72 -31.19 -8.13 -2.36
N SER A 73 -31.07 -9.45 -2.41
CA SER A 73 -31.79 -10.32 -1.46
C SER A 73 -31.28 -10.09 -0.03
N CYS A 74 -32.17 -9.61 0.85
CA CYS A 74 -31.85 -9.38 2.26
C CYS A 74 -31.33 -10.64 2.94
N SER A 75 -31.93 -11.80 2.65
CA SER A 75 -31.54 -13.07 3.26
C SER A 75 -30.15 -13.52 2.82
N ALA A 76 -29.81 -13.33 1.54
CA ALA A 76 -28.50 -13.69 0.99
C ALA A 76 -27.39 -12.78 1.51
N VAL A 77 -27.60 -11.45 1.50
CA VAL A 77 -26.64 -10.47 2.02
C VAL A 77 -26.41 -10.69 3.52
N LYS A 78 -27.47 -10.94 4.29
CA LYS A 78 -27.37 -11.25 5.73
C LYS A 78 -26.59 -12.54 5.97
N ALA A 79 -26.84 -13.59 5.19
CA ALA A 79 -26.12 -14.86 5.33
C ALA A 79 -24.61 -14.70 5.09
N ILE A 80 -24.20 -13.92 4.09
CA ILE A 80 -22.77 -13.68 3.79
C ILE A 80 -22.11 -12.87 4.90
N THR A 81 -22.78 -11.80 5.34
CA THR A 81 -22.24 -10.88 6.36
C THR A 81 -22.26 -11.44 7.78
N ALA A 82 -23.06 -12.45 8.06
CA ALA A 82 -23.08 -13.16 9.35
C ALA A 82 -21.89 -14.11 9.55
N ILE A 83 -21.21 -14.48 8.46
CA ILE A 83 -20.07 -15.41 8.51
C ILE A 83 -18.77 -14.60 8.58
N VAL A 84 -17.92 -14.93 9.55
CA VAL A 84 -16.56 -14.37 9.62
C VAL A 84 -15.76 -14.91 8.42
N PRO A 85 -15.24 -14.06 7.53
CA PRO A 85 -14.44 -14.51 6.40
C PRO A 85 -13.19 -15.26 6.86
N ALA A 86 -12.75 -16.22 6.05
CA ALA A 86 -11.50 -16.92 6.29
C ALA A 86 -10.30 -15.97 6.20
N VAL A 87 -9.27 -16.25 7.00
CA VAL A 87 -7.96 -15.60 6.92
C VAL A 87 -7.38 -15.75 5.52
N VAL A 88 -6.83 -14.66 4.98
CA VAL A 88 -6.13 -14.64 3.70
C VAL A 88 -4.63 -14.65 3.96
N SER A 89 -3.95 -15.67 3.44
CA SER A 89 -2.48 -15.72 3.48
C SER A 89 -1.91 -14.94 2.30
N THR A 90 -1.02 -14.00 2.57
CA THR A 90 -0.26 -13.27 1.55
C THR A 90 1.24 -13.53 1.74
N GLU A 91 2.07 -13.11 0.78
CA GLU A 91 3.53 -13.17 0.94
C GLU A 91 4.05 -12.28 2.09
N ARG A 92 3.22 -11.33 2.54
CA ARG A 92 3.58 -10.27 3.47
C ARG A 92 2.92 -10.44 4.85
N GLY A 93 2.13 -11.50 5.05
CA GLY A 93 1.51 -11.83 6.32
C GLY A 93 0.14 -12.50 6.19
N LEU A 94 -0.55 -12.59 7.33
CA LEU A 94 -1.92 -13.08 7.40
C LEU A 94 -2.87 -11.91 7.63
N LEU A 95 -3.87 -11.77 6.77
CA LEU A 95 -4.86 -10.72 6.82
C LEU A 95 -6.23 -11.31 7.15
N GLN A 96 -6.95 -10.65 8.06
CA GLN A 96 -8.30 -11.02 8.49
C GLN A 96 -9.30 -10.01 7.91
N PRO A 97 -10.22 -10.43 7.02
CA PRO A 97 -11.32 -9.59 6.58
C PRO A 97 -12.45 -9.61 7.62
N HIS A 98 -13.16 -8.51 7.71
CA HIS A 98 -14.32 -8.31 8.56
C HIS A 98 -15.43 -7.60 7.78
N LEU A 99 -16.67 -7.98 8.07
CA LEU A 99 -17.86 -7.37 7.50
C LEU A 99 -18.79 -6.97 8.65
N SER A 100 -19.42 -5.81 8.52
CA SER A 100 -20.50 -5.36 9.38
C SER A 100 -21.58 -4.78 8.52
N LEU A 101 -22.82 -5.18 8.80
CA LEU A 101 -24.00 -4.68 8.13
C LEU A 101 -24.82 -3.94 9.17
N ASP A 102 -25.27 -2.72 8.86
CA ASP A 102 -26.14 -1.92 9.74
C ASP A 102 -27.57 -2.47 9.72
N LEU A 103 -27.69 -3.69 10.24
CA LEU A 103 -28.92 -4.44 10.36
C LEU A 103 -28.97 -5.11 11.74
N PRO A 104 -30.11 -5.05 12.44
CA PRO A 104 -30.30 -5.84 13.64
C PRO A 104 -30.15 -7.33 13.34
N VAL A 105 -29.45 -8.06 14.21
CA VAL A 105 -29.33 -9.53 14.08
C VAL A 105 -30.69 -10.22 14.13
N SER A 106 -31.65 -9.63 14.84
CA SER A 106 -33.05 -10.09 14.95
C SER A 106 -33.90 -9.82 13.71
N ASP A 107 -33.38 -9.07 12.74
CA ASP A 107 -34.11 -8.69 11.54
C ASP A 107 -34.34 -9.91 10.64
N VAL A 108 -35.59 -10.29 10.45
CA VAL A 108 -35.97 -11.49 9.69
C VAL A 108 -36.21 -11.20 8.20
N CYS A 109 -35.76 -10.04 7.69
CA CYS A 109 -35.93 -9.66 6.28
C CYS A 109 -37.41 -9.68 5.83
N VAL A 110 -38.29 -9.23 6.71
CA VAL A 110 -39.73 -9.07 6.45
C VAL A 110 -40.02 -7.61 6.09
N GLU A 111 -41.22 -7.37 5.54
CA GLU A 111 -41.70 -6.06 5.08
C GLU A 111 -41.36 -4.90 6.04
N PRO A 112 -40.97 -3.73 5.52
CA PRO A 112 -40.96 -3.32 4.11
C PRO A 112 -39.72 -3.83 3.34
N TYR A 113 -39.98 -4.39 2.16
CA TYR A 113 -38.98 -5.09 1.35
C TYR A 113 -37.84 -4.19 0.85
N LEU A 114 -38.11 -2.91 0.61
CA LEU A 114 -37.12 -1.97 0.09
C LEU A 114 -36.50 -1.13 1.21
N ARG A 115 -35.21 -1.33 1.48
CA ARG A 115 -34.44 -0.53 2.44
C ARG A 115 -32.99 -0.40 2.01
N VAL A 116 -32.40 0.75 2.29
CA VAL A 116 -30.97 0.96 2.07
C VAL A 116 -30.26 0.83 3.41
N VAL A 117 -29.23 -0.01 3.46
CA VAL A 117 -28.44 -0.25 4.65
C VAL A 117 -26.96 -0.06 4.37
N GLN A 118 -26.20 0.28 5.40
CA GLN A 118 -24.77 0.48 5.29
C GLN A 118 -24.04 -0.84 5.47
N LEU A 119 -23.22 -1.20 4.50
CA LEU A 119 -22.22 -2.27 4.60
C LEU A 119 -20.86 -1.62 4.86
N ARG A 120 -20.18 -2.07 5.90
CA ARG A 120 -18.79 -1.76 6.19
C ARG A 120 -17.94 -3.02 6.04
N VAL A 121 -16.85 -2.90 5.31
CA VAL A 121 -15.86 -3.96 5.12
C VAL A 121 -14.51 -3.41 5.52
N TRP A 122 -13.76 -4.14 6.33
CA TRP A 122 -12.39 -3.75 6.70
C TRP A 122 -11.49 -4.97 6.81
N VAL A 123 -10.19 -4.73 6.74
CA VAL A 123 -9.16 -5.75 6.87
C VAL A 123 -8.17 -5.32 7.95
N SER A 124 -7.84 -6.25 8.84
CA SER A 124 -6.79 -6.08 9.84
C SER A 124 -5.75 -7.20 9.73
N ASP A 125 -4.65 -7.02 10.45
CA ASP A 125 -3.76 -8.14 10.72
C ASP A 125 -4.40 -9.14 11.67
N VAL A 126 -4.13 -10.43 11.46
CA VAL A 126 -4.60 -11.48 12.38
C VAL A 126 -4.08 -11.19 13.79
N GLY A 127 -5.01 -11.05 14.74
CA GLY A 127 -4.69 -10.73 16.15
C GLY A 127 -4.54 -9.24 16.45
N SER A 128 -4.70 -8.36 15.45
CA SER A 128 -4.73 -6.91 15.62
C SER A 128 -6.15 -6.36 15.41
N SER A 129 -6.46 -5.29 16.13
CA SER A 129 -7.65 -4.45 15.90
C SER A 129 -7.36 -3.23 15.02
N GLU A 130 -6.12 -3.04 14.57
CA GLU A 130 -5.74 -1.95 13.68
C GLU A 130 -6.25 -2.24 12.26
N GLU A 131 -7.09 -1.35 11.74
CA GLU A 131 -7.62 -1.43 10.39
C GLU A 131 -6.56 -0.97 9.38
N LEU A 132 -6.18 -1.83 8.45
CA LEU A 132 -5.25 -1.49 7.36
C LEU A 132 -5.98 -0.82 6.20
N ALA A 133 -7.14 -1.35 5.83
CA ALA A 133 -7.99 -0.81 4.77
C ALA A 133 -9.46 -1.02 5.15
N ALA A 134 -10.30 -0.05 4.80
CA ALA A 134 -11.74 -0.11 5.03
C ALA A 134 -12.50 0.55 3.88
N ALA A 135 -13.72 0.08 3.65
CA ALA A 135 -14.67 0.68 2.75
C ALA A 135 -16.07 0.61 3.35
N GLU A 136 -16.85 1.65 3.08
CA GLU A 136 -18.26 1.74 3.45
C GLU A 136 -19.08 1.98 2.18
N THR A 137 -20.18 1.25 2.06
CA THR A 137 -21.10 1.37 0.92
C THR A 137 -22.54 1.20 1.37
N LEU A 138 -23.46 1.64 0.51
CA LEU A 138 -24.90 1.49 0.72
C LEU A 138 -25.42 0.38 -0.19
N ILE A 139 -26.19 -0.54 0.38
CA ILE A 139 -26.82 -1.65 -0.35
C ILE A 139 -28.32 -1.50 -0.24
N LEU A 140 -29.00 -1.58 -1.39
CA LEU A 140 -30.44 -1.74 -1.44
C LEU A 140 -30.77 -3.21 -1.17
N LEU A 141 -31.47 -3.46 -0.07
CA LEU A 141 -32.08 -4.75 0.19
C LEU A 141 -33.50 -4.75 -0.34
N ASP A 142 -33.87 -5.88 -0.91
CA ASP A 142 -35.18 -6.25 -1.44
C ASP A 142 -35.66 -7.55 -0.76
N ALA A 143 -36.87 -7.98 -1.11
CA ALA A 143 -37.50 -9.21 -0.68
C ALA A 143 -36.55 -10.43 -0.79
N PRO A 144 -36.70 -11.41 0.12
CA PRO A 144 -35.80 -12.55 0.23
C PRO A 144 -35.67 -13.40 -1.04
#